data_AF-A0A292QU78-F1
#
_entry.id   AF-A0A292QU78-F1
#
_cell.length_a   1.000
_cell.length_b   1.000
_cell.length_c   1.000
_cell.angle_alpha   90.00
_cell.angle_beta   90.00
_cell.angle_gamma   90.00
#
_symmetry.space_group_name_H-M   'P 1'
#
loop_
_entity.id
_entity.type
_entity.pdbx_description
1 polymer ?
#
loop_
_entity_poly.entity_id
_entity_poly.type
_entity_poly.pdbx_seq_one_letter_code
_entity_poly.pdbx_strand_id
1 'polypeptide(L)'
;MEITNEVVYKRPLTLTGALQECQKSDKRISATETRLDIFLKNVSKNEELSNIKVSKYLGRGSSAVVFETSDGNILKLTETNHFPLNRPVQSFDVPIYKHGKAGKIHYYVEEKLFQHGLSEGFVSIMKDMIKAAGLRPYDLLDGDVFQLGMSKEGKLYLLDPECAKYKTIFHAIFDKMKRLLTKCRHYG
;
A
#
# COMPACT_ATOMS: atom_id res chain seq x y z
N MET A 1 -3.20 2.23 9.21
CA MET A 1 -3.29 0.76 9.37
C MET A 1 -2.73 0.39 10.74
N GLU A 2 -3.50 -0.29 11.59
CA GLU A 2 -3.03 -0.73 12.92
C GLU A 2 -2.28 -2.07 12.77
N ILE A 3 -0.96 -2.06 12.98
CA ILE A 3 -0.10 -3.25 12.95
C ILE A 3 -0.36 -4.03 14.24
N THR A 4 -1.35 -4.94 14.21
CA THR A 4 -1.87 -5.56 15.44
C THR A 4 -1.17 -6.86 15.84
N ASN A 5 -0.40 -7.51 14.97
CA ASN A 5 0.30 -8.78 15.29
C ASN A 5 1.41 -9.08 14.27
N GLU A 6 2.60 -8.50 14.45
CA GLU A 6 3.75 -8.87 13.63
C GLU A 6 4.17 -10.32 13.86
N VAL A 7 4.46 -11.05 12.79
CA VAL A 7 5.00 -12.41 12.86
C VAL A 7 6.28 -12.47 12.05
N VAL A 8 7.39 -12.74 12.74
CA VAL A 8 8.69 -12.99 12.12
C VAL A 8 8.82 -14.48 11.82
N TYR A 9 9.01 -14.84 10.56
CA TYR A 9 9.19 -16.23 10.18
C TYR A 9 10.62 -16.70 10.46
N LYS A 10 10.77 -17.91 11.03
CA LYS A 10 12.10 -18.51 11.31
C LYS A 10 12.95 -18.67 10.05
N ARG A 11 12.30 -18.85 8.90
CA ARG A 11 12.90 -18.89 7.57
C ARG A 11 11.94 -18.22 6.58
N PRO A 12 12.42 -17.56 5.52
CA PRO A 12 11.54 -16.96 4.52
C PRO A 12 10.56 -17.98 3.95
N LEU A 13 9.28 -17.61 3.88
CA LEU A 13 8.21 -18.40 3.29
C LEU A 13 7.90 -17.90 1.89
N THR A 14 7.35 -18.75 1.03
CA THR A 14 6.65 -18.24 -0.17
C THR A 14 5.44 -17.43 0.28
N LEU A 15 5.04 -16.44 -0.51
CA LEU A 15 3.84 -15.63 -0.23
C LEU A 15 2.60 -16.51 -0.06
N THR A 16 2.44 -17.53 -0.91
CA THR A 16 1.38 -18.54 -0.77
C THR A 16 1.45 -19.26 0.57
N GLY A 17 2.64 -19.67 1.01
CA GLY A 17 2.85 -20.33 2.30
C GLY A 17 2.53 -19.42 3.48
N ALA A 18 2.97 -18.15 3.42
CA ALA A 18 2.67 -17.15 4.44
C ALA A 18 1.16 -16.88 4.56
N LEU A 19 0.46 -16.72 3.42
CA LEU A 19 -0.99 -16.56 3.39
C LEU A 19 -1.74 -17.77 3.96
N GLN A 20 -1.26 -19.00 3.70
CA GLN A 20 -1.82 -20.21 4.30
C GLN A 20 -1.63 -20.24 5.82
N GLU A 21 -0.50 -19.77 6.35
CA GLU A 21 -0.30 -19.64 7.79
C GLU A 21 -1.23 -18.61 8.42
N CYS A 22 -1.38 -17.43 7.80
CA CYS A 22 -2.34 -16.42 8.24
C CYS A 22 -3.77 -16.97 8.27
N GLN A 23 -4.17 -17.70 7.22
CA GLN A 23 -5.50 -18.32 7.10
C GLN A 23 -5.76 -19.36 8.19
N LYS A 24 -4.78 -20.20 8.53
CA LYS A 24 -4.90 -21.20 9.60
C LYS A 24 -5.14 -20.55 10.96
N SER A 25 -4.50 -19.41 11.22
CA SER A 25 -4.71 -18.64 12.44
C SER A 25 -6.10 -18.00 12.47
N ASP A 26 -6.56 -17.44 11.35
CA ASP A 26 -7.89 -16.82 11.23
C ASP A 26 -9.05 -17.83 11.34
N LYS A 27 -8.92 -19.01 10.74
CA LYS A 27 -9.95 -20.07 10.78
C LYS A 27 -10.19 -20.64 12.17
N ARG A 28 -9.20 -20.54 13.07
CA ARG A 28 -9.39 -20.87 14.49
C ARG A 28 -10.33 -19.88 15.19
N ILE A 29 -10.54 -18.70 14.60
CA ILE A 29 -11.34 -17.61 15.15
C ILE A 29 -12.71 -17.51 14.44
N SER A 30 -12.80 -17.84 13.14
CA SER A 30 -14.05 -17.76 12.36
C SER A 30 -14.17 -18.83 11.27
N ALA A 31 -15.36 -19.42 11.11
CA ALA A 31 -15.63 -20.53 10.19
C ALA A 31 -16.05 -20.11 8.76
N THR A 32 -16.18 -18.81 8.48
CA THR A 32 -16.62 -18.27 7.18
C THR A 32 -15.44 -18.03 6.22
N GLU A 33 -15.70 -17.97 4.90
CA GLU A 33 -14.68 -17.58 3.91
C GLU A 33 -14.11 -16.20 4.26
N THR A 34 -12.80 -16.16 4.47
CA THR A 34 -12.08 -14.97 4.94
C THR A 34 -11.51 -14.19 3.76
N ARG A 35 -11.23 -12.90 3.93
CA ARG A 35 -10.52 -12.09 2.91
C ARG A 35 -9.19 -12.71 2.48
N LEU A 36 -8.52 -13.42 3.40
CA LEU A 36 -7.28 -14.16 3.10
C LEU A 36 -7.51 -15.25 2.03
N ASP A 37 -8.72 -15.80 1.92
CA ASP A 37 -9.07 -16.79 0.88
C ASP A 37 -9.03 -16.16 -0.51
N ILE A 38 -9.51 -14.91 -0.63
CA ILE A 38 -9.42 -14.14 -1.88
C ILE A 38 -7.96 -13.91 -2.25
N PHE A 39 -7.13 -13.44 -1.31
CA PHE A 39 -5.70 -13.23 -1.58
C PHE A 39 -5.00 -14.53 -1.97
N LEU A 40 -5.17 -15.61 -1.19
CA LEU A 40 -4.55 -16.90 -1.43
C LEU A 40 -4.95 -17.49 -2.79
N LYS A 41 -6.23 -17.42 -3.16
CA LYS A 41 -6.74 -17.91 -4.45
C LYS A 41 -6.15 -17.17 -5.64
N ASN A 42 -5.94 -15.86 -5.53
CA ASN A 42 -5.40 -15.07 -6.63
C ASN A 42 -3.88 -15.15 -6.70
N VAL A 43 -3.18 -15.15 -5.56
CA VAL A 43 -1.72 -15.32 -5.49
C VAL A 43 -1.31 -16.69 -5.99
N SER A 44 -1.99 -17.76 -5.61
CA SER A 44 -1.63 -19.13 -6.02
C SER A 44 -1.71 -19.38 -7.53
N LYS A 45 -2.45 -18.55 -8.26
CA LYS A 45 -2.56 -18.59 -9.74
C LYS A 45 -1.57 -17.68 -10.45
N ASN A 46 -0.83 -16.86 -9.71
CA ASN A 46 0.16 -15.95 -10.25
C ASN A 46 1.55 -16.49 -9.89
N GLU A 47 2.25 -17.06 -10.87
CA GLU A 47 3.55 -17.71 -10.68
C GLU A 47 4.59 -16.76 -10.05
N GLU A 48 4.61 -15.50 -10.47
CA GLU A 48 5.51 -14.51 -9.93
C GLU A 48 5.22 -14.20 -8.45
N LEU A 49 3.99 -13.81 -8.13
CA LEU A 49 3.61 -13.47 -6.75
C LEU A 49 3.71 -14.67 -5.81
N SER A 50 3.29 -15.86 -6.26
CA SER A 50 3.30 -17.07 -5.45
C SER A 50 4.71 -17.45 -4.97
N ASN A 51 5.73 -17.09 -5.75
CA ASN A 51 7.13 -17.41 -5.48
C ASN A 51 7.89 -16.30 -4.72
N ILE A 52 7.31 -15.11 -4.55
CA ILE A 52 7.91 -14.06 -3.71
C ILE A 52 8.17 -14.63 -2.32
N LYS A 53 9.40 -14.41 -1.83
CA LYS A 53 9.79 -14.81 -0.48
C LYS A 53 9.51 -13.67 0.50
N VAL A 54 8.82 -13.99 1.58
CA VAL A 54 8.49 -13.06 2.67
C VAL A 54 9.14 -13.51 3.96
N SER A 55 9.68 -12.55 4.70
CA SER A 55 10.38 -12.74 5.97
C SER A 55 9.48 -12.43 7.17
N LYS A 56 8.49 -11.55 7.00
CA LYS A 56 7.55 -11.17 8.07
C LYS A 56 6.15 -10.93 7.54
N TYR A 57 5.16 -11.27 8.35
CA TYR A 57 3.82 -10.71 8.27
C TYR A 57 3.76 -9.47 9.16
N LEU A 58 3.40 -8.33 8.59
CA LEU A 58 3.35 -7.05 9.31
C LEU A 58 1.93 -6.75 9.80
N GLY A 59 0.91 -7.20 9.08
CA GLY A 59 -0.45 -7.03 9.55
C GLY A 59 -1.47 -7.05 8.43
N ARG A 60 -2.72 -6.75 8.80
CA ARG A 60 -3.84 -6.60 7.88
C ARG A 60 -4.68 -5.37 8.24
N GLY A 61 -5.20 -4.72 7.23
CA GLY A 61 -6.24 -3.70 7.34
C GLY A 61 -7.60 -4.27 6.96
N SER A 62 -8.59 -3.38 6.82
CA SER A 62 -9.93 -3.74 6.37
C SER A 62 -9.99 -4.27 4.93
N SER A 63 -9.03 -3.89 4.08
CA SER A 63 -8.98 -4.20 2.64
C SER A 63 -7.60 -4.68 2.15
N ALA A 64 -6.64 -4.85 3.06
CA ALA A 64 -5.24 -5.08 2.72
C ALA A 64 -4.54 -6.07 3.64
N VAL A 65 -3.52 -6.76 3.13
CA VAL A 65 -2.56 -7.53 3.92
C VAL A 65 -1.13 -7.13 3.54
N VAL A 66 -0.25 -7.05 4.53
CA VAL A 66 1.09 -6.49 4.38
C VAL A 66 2.16 -7.42 4.92
N PHE A 67 3.20 -7.61 4.12
CA PHE A 67 4.35 -8.45 4.42
C PHE A 67 5.66 -7.67 4.22
N GLU A 68 6.71 -8.08 4.93
CA GLU A 68 8.09 -7.73 4.58
C GLU A 68 8.65 -8.84 3.69
N THR A 69 9.17 -8.49 2.52
CA THR A 69 9.84 -9.44 1.61
C THR A 69 11.22 -9.82 2.15
N SER A 70 11.83 -10.89 1.64
CA SER A 70 13.15 -11.34 2.09
C SER A 70 14.29 -10.38 1.72
N ASP A 71 14.11 -9.57 0.68
CA ASP A 71 15.01 -8.51 0.25
C ASP A 71 14.75 -7.16 0.96
N GLY A 72 13.83 -7.12 1.94
CA GLY A 72 13.63 -5.97 2.81
C GLY A 72 12.65 -4.90 2.28
N ASN A 73 11.87 -5.22 1.26
CA ASN A 73 10.79 -4.37 0.75
C ASN A 73 9.46 -4.66 1.46
N ILE A 74 8.48 -3.80 1.25
CA ILE A 74 7.11 -4.00 1.73
C ILE A 74 6.24 -4.52 0.60
N LEU A 75 5.60 -5.66 0.79
CA LEU A 75 4.60 -6.18 -0.12
C LEU A 75 3.21 -5.96 0.46
N LYS A 76 2.39 -5.17 -0.24
CA LYS A 76 0.97 -5.01 0.06
C LYS A 76 0.12 -5.75 -0.96
N LEU A 77 -0.89 -6.48 -0.49
CA LEU A 77 -1.97 -7.02 -1.31
C LEU A 77 -3.27 -6.33 -0.93
N THR A 78 -4.03 -5.85 -1.91
CA THR A 78 -5.27 -5.10 -1.69
C THR A 78 -6.40 -5.61 -2.59
N GLU A 79 -7.64 -5.52 -2.12
CA GLU A 79 -8.82 -5.94 -2.92
C GLU A 79 -9.15 -4.93 -4.03
N THR A 80 -8.83 -3.66 -3.81
CA THR A 80 -9.08 -2.55 -4.73
C THR A 80 -7.78 -1.83 -5.08
N ASN A 81 -7.83 -0.96 -6.10
CA ASN A 81 -6.71 -0.06 -6.37
C ASN A 81 -6.45 0.81 -5.14
N HIS A 82 -5.22 0.78 -4.62
CA HIS A 82 -4.81 1.55 -3.44
C HIS A 82 -4.81 3.07 -3.71
N PHE A 83 -4.78 3.49 -4.98
CA PHE A 83 -4.85 4.90 -5.39
C PHE A 83 -6.28 5.31 -5.73
N PRO A 84 -6.95 6.13 -4.89
CA PRO A 84 -8.34 6.49 -5.07
C PRO A 84 -8.62 7.15 -6.42
N LEU A 85 -9.70 6.73 -7.07
CA LEU A 85 -10.11 7.21 -8.40
C LEU A 85 -9.00 7.11 -9.47
N ASN A 86 -8.05 6.18 -9.30
CA ASN A 86 -6.87 6.03 -10.16
C ASN A 86 -6.03 7.32 -10.27
N ARG A 87 -5.92 8.07 -9.16
CA ARG A 87 -4.97 9.18 -9.10
C ARG A 87 -3.54 8.67 -9.39
N PRO A 88 -2.71 9.45 -10.09
CA PRO A 88 -1.32 9.07 -10.29
C PRO A 88 -0.57 9.07 -8.95
N VAL A 89 0.52 8.31 -8.90
CA VAL A 89 1.51 8.37 -7.82
C VAL A 89 2.11 9.78 -7.79
N GLN A 90 2.21 10.34 -6.60
CA GLN A 90 2.79 11.66 -6.31
C GLN A 90 4.15 11.50 -5.63
N SER A 91 4.95 12.57 -5.62
CA SER A 91 6.30 12.56 -5.04
C SER A 91 6.34 12.34 -3.52
N PHE A 92 5.21 12.55 -2.84
CA PHE A 92 5.01 12.30 -1.42
C PHE A 92 4.48 10.89 -1.12
N ASP A 93 3.99 10.14 -2.12
CA ASP A 93 3.59 8.75 -1.89
C ASP A 93 4.84 7.88 -1.71
N VAL A 94 4.75 6.84 -0.88
CA VAL A 94 5.83 5.86 -0.73
C VAL A 94 6.30 5.34 -2.10
N PRO A 95 7.63 5.27 -2.33
CA PRO A 95 8.15 4.77 -3.60
C PRO A 95 7.69 3.33 -3.89
N ILE A 96 7.17 3.12 -5.10
CA ILE A 96 6.69 1.82 -5.58
C ILE A 96 7.69 1.30 -6.60
N TYR A 97 8.35 0.18 -6.27
CA TYR A 97 9.26 -0.52 -7.17
C TYR A 97 8.50 -1.37 -8.19
N LYS A 98 7.36 -1.92 -7.78
CA LYS A 98 6.53 -2.77 -8.63
C LYS A 98 5.09 -2.74 -8.20
N HIS A 99 4.16 -2.76 -9.15
CA HIS A 99 2.75 -2.96 -8.85
C HIS A 99 2.03 -3.63 -10.02
N GLY A 100 0.87 -4.21 -9.74
CA GLY A 100 0.07 -4.84 -10.77
C GLY A 100 -1.24 -5.43 -10.26
N LYS A 101 -1.86 -6.26 -11.10
CA LYS A 101 -3.05 -7.02 -10.77
C LYS A 101 -2.76 -8.51 -10.85
N ALA A 102 -3.36 -9.27 -9.94
CA ALA A 102 -3.43 -10.73 -10.02
C ALA A 102 -4.89 -11.14 -9.84
N GLY A 103 -5.58 -11.47 -10.94
CA GLY A 103 -7.02 -11.71 -10.92
C GLY A 103 -7.79 -10.52 -10.34
N LYS A 104 -8.43 -10.72 -9.18
CA LYS A 104 -9.26 -9.69 -8.51
C LYS A 104 -8.50 -8.80 -7.53
N ILE A 105 -7.22 -9.06 -7.27
CA ILE A 105 -6.45 -8.29 -6.28
C ILE A 105 -5.42 -7.40 -6.98
N HIS A 106 -5.02 -6.37 -6.27
CA HIS A 106 -3.87 -5.53 -6.60
C HIS A 106 -2.70 -5.88 -5.68
N TYR A 107 -1.48 -5.66 -6.17
CA TYR A 107 -0.26 -5.80 -5.38
C TYR A 107 0.67 -4.62 -5.60
N TYR A 108 1.43 -4.28 -4.56
CA TYR A 108 2.41 -3.21 -4.55
C TYR A 108 3.65 -3.68 -3.77
N VAL A 109 4.82 -3.57 -4.40
CA VAL A 109 6.13 -3.72 -3.76
C VAL A 109 6.67 -2.31 -3.57
N GLU A 110 6.77 -1.91 -2.31
CA GLU A 110 7.07 -0.57 -1.86
C GLU A 110 8.40 -0.53 -1.10
N GLU A 111 9.03 0.64 -1.07
CA GLU A 111 10.16 0.89 -0.21
C GLU A 111 9.78 0.70 1.27
N LYS A 112 10.66 0.04 2.03
CA LYS A 112 10.54 -0.02 3.48
C LYS A 112 11.07 1.27 4.11
N LEU A 113 10.16 2.01 4.73
CA LEU A 113 10.46 3.28 5.38
C LEU A 113 10.54 3.14 6.91
N PHE A 114 11.26 4.07 7.53
CA PHE A 114 11.35 4.17 8.99
C PHE A 114 10.15 4.95 9.54
N GLN A 115 9.59 4.45 10.65
CA GLN A 115 8.47 5.11 11.34
C GLN A 115 8.84 5.60 12.74
N HIS A 116 10.08 5.36 13.21
CA HIS A 116 10.52 5.82 14.52
C HIS A 116 10.85 7.32 14.51
N GLY A 117 10.58 8.01 15.62
CA GLY A 117 10.92 9.43 15.78
C GLY A 117 10.07 10.40 14.95
N LEU A 118 9.03 9.91 14.28
CA LEU A 118 8.04 10.75 13.62
C LEU A 118 7.09 11.36 14.66
N SER A 119 6.58 12.56 14.37
CA SER A 119 5.79 13.40 15.27
C SER A 119 4.61 14.02 14.52
N GLU A 120 3.65 14.57 15.25
CA GLU A 120 2.47 15.24 14.70
C GLU A 120 2.85 16.40 13.73
N GLY A 121 4.00 17.05 13.95
CA GLY A 121 4.52 18.07 13.05
C GLY A 121 4.72 17.56 11.62
N PHE A 122 5.17 16.31 11.46
CA PHE A 122 5.32 15.69 10.14
C PHE A 122 3.97 15.38 9.48
N VAL A 123 2.92 15.12 10.26
CA VAL A 123 1.56 14.96 9.73
C VAL A 123 1.08 16.26 9.10
N SER A 124 1.33 17.39 9.77
CA SER A 124 1.00 18.72 9.22
C SER A 124 1.75 18.99 7.91
N ILE A 125 3.05 18.70 7.86
CA ILE A 125 3.86 18.81 6.64
C ILE A 125 3.28 17.94 5.51
N MET A 126 2.92 16.69 5.80
CA MET A 126 2.33 15.79 4.81
C MET A 126 1.00 16.31 4.28
N LYS A 127 0.12 16.85 5.15
CA LYS A 127 -1.14 17.48 4.74
C LYS A 127 -0.90 18.61 3.74
N ASP A 128 0.14 19.41 3.95
CA ASP A 128 0.47 20.51 3.07
C ASP A 128 1.06 20.04 1.74
N MET A 129 1.90 19.00 1.72
CA MET A 129 2.34 18.35 0.48
C MET A 129 1.17 17.80 -0.34
N ILE A 130 0.20 17.15 0.29
CA ILE A 130 -1.02 16.64 -0.36
C ILE A 130 -1.83 17.79 -0.98
N LYS A 131 -2.04 18.88 -0.23
CA LYS A 131 -2.76 20.06 -0.73
C LYS A 131 -2.02 20.74 -1.88
N ALA A 132 -0.70 20.85 -1.80
CA ALA A 132 0.15 21.44 -2.83
C ALA A 132 0.08 20.65 -4.15
N ALA A 133 -0.12 19.32 -4.08
CA ALA A 133 -0.38 18.48 -5.24
C ALA A 133 -1.81 18.59 -5.80
N GLY A 134 -2.65 19.49 -5.26
CA GLY A 134 -4.04 19.68 -5.67
C GLY A 134 -5.02 18.64 -5.11
N LEU A 135 -4.58 17.82 -4.15
CA LEU A 135 -5.39 16.80 -3.50
C LEU A 135 -5.92 17.30 -2.15
N ARG A 136 -6.74 16.47 -1.49
CA ARG A 136 -7.29 16.70 -0.16
C ARG A 136 -6.80 15.61 0.79
N PRO A 137 -6.22 15.97 1.95
CA PRO A 137 -5.98 15.02 3.03
C PRO A 137 -7.31 14.44 3.52
N TYR A 138 -7.36 13.12 3.68
CA TYR A 138 -8.53 12.35 4.08
C TYR A 138 -8.09 11.32 5.12
N ASP A 139 -8.83 11.12 6.21
CA ASP A 139 -8.48 10.19 7.30
C ASP A 139 -6.99 10.24 7.69
N LEU A 140 -6.48 11.46 7.81
CA LEU A 140 -5.11 11.77 8.25
C LEU A 140 -5.23 12.83 9.35
N LEU A 141 -5.46 12.39 10.58
CA LEU A 141 -5.60 13.20 11.79
C LEU A 141 -4.22 13.51 12.38
N ASP A 142 -4.11 14.53 13.24
CA ASP A 142 -2.81 15.03 13.71
C ASP A 142 -1.97 13.99 14.47
N GLY A 143 -2.59 12.94 15.03
CA GLY A 143 -1.93 11.80 15.66
C GLY A 143 -1.61 10.62 14.74
N ASP A 144 -1.95 10.67 13.46
CA ASP A 144 -1.81 9.55 12.51
C ASP A 144 -0.37 9.37 11.98
N VAL A 145 0.60 9.44 12.89
CA VAL A 145 2.04 9.31 12.61
C VAL A 145 2.36 7.97 11.95
N PHE A 146 1.60 6.91 12.26
CA PHE A 146 1.74 5.57 11.67
C PHE A 146 1.39 5.52 10.17
N GLN A 147 0.76 6.56 9.61
CA GLN A 147 0.51 6.68 8.17
C GLN A 147 1.70 7.27 7.40
N LEU A 148 2.77 7.64 8.12
CA LEU A 148 3.96 8.27 7.55
C LEU A 148 5.16 7.36 7.65
N GLY A 149 6.10 7.55 6.73
CA GLY A 149 7.41 6.92 6.77
C GLY A 149 8.49 7.88 6.29
N MET A 150 9.73 7.64 6.71
CA MET A 150 10.89 8.39 6.29
C MET A 150 11.91 7.48 5.62
N SER A 151 12.49 7.91 4.50
CA SER A 151 13.60 7.16 3.87
C SER A 151 14.90 7.36 4.62
N LYS A 152 15.94 6.61 4.22
CA LYS A 152 17.29 6.74 4.79
C LYS A 152 17.87 8.16 4.63
N GLU A 153 17.44 8.86 3.59
CA GLU A 153 17.87 10.22 3.24
C GLU A 153 17.04 11.29 3.96
N GLY A 154 16.11 10.90 4.84
CA GLY A 154 15.30 11.84 5.61
C GLY A 154 14.08 12.39 4.87
N LYS A 155 13.74 11.83 3.69
CA LYS A 155 12.56 12.28 2.94
C LYS A 155 11.29 11.65 3.53
N LEU A 156 10.28 12.50 3.80
CA LEU A 156 8.98 12.11 4.32
C LEU A 156 8.06 11.59 3.21
N TYR A 157 7.34 10.52 3.52
CA TYR A 157 6.39 9.88 2.62
C TYR A 157 5.09 9.46 3.32
N LEU A 158 4.03 9.40 2.54
CA LEU A 158 2.72 8.85 2.90
C LEU A 158 2.70 7.35 2.57
N LEU A 159 2.43 6.54 3.59
CA LEU A 159 2.38 5.08 3.45
C LEU A 159 1.05 4.59 2.88
N ASP A 160 -0.04 5.29 3.15
CA ASP A 160 -1.37 4.92 2.67
C ASP A 160 -1.89 5.98 1.67
N PRO A 161 -1.78 5.73 0.36
CA PRO A 161 -2.30 6.61 -0.68
C PRO A 161 -3.78 6.95 -0.56
N GLU A 162 -4.59 6.17 0.17
CA GLU A 162 -5.99 6.46 0.42
C GLU A 162 -6.19 7.73 1.26
N CYS A 163 -5.18 8.16 2.01
CA CYS A 163 -5.20 9.41 2.77
C CYS A 163 -5.08 10.68 1.90
N ALA A 164 -4.88 10.54 0.58
CA ALA A 164 -4.87 11.64 -0.36
C ALA A 164 -5.86 11.40 -1.50
N LYS A 165 -6.91 12.23 -1.56
CA LYS A 165 -8.02 12.06 -2.52
C LYS A 165 -8.21 13.31 -3.38
N TYR A 166 -8.76 13.14 -4.58
CA TYR A 166 -9.28 14.28 -5.32
C TYR A 166 -10.40 14.96 -4.53
N LYS A 167 -10.49 16.28 -4.63
CA LYS A 167 -11.56 17.06 -3.98
C LYS A 167 -12.94 16.67 -4.51
N THR A 168 -13.05 16.42 -5.82
CA THR A 168 -14.28 15.97 -6.48
C THR A 168 -13.94 15.04 -7.66
N ILE A 169 -14.94 14.32 -8.18
CA ILE A 169 -14.81 13.50 -9.40
C ILE A 169 -14.39 14.37 -10.60
N PHE A 170 -14.86 15.61 -10.70
CA PHE A 170 -14.45 16.55 -11.76
C PHE A 170 -12.94 16.80 -11.77
N HIS A 171 -12.31 16.94 -10.60
CA HIS A 171 -10.85 17.10 -10.52
C HIS A 171 -10.12 15.87 -11.05
N ALA A 172 -10.65 14.67 -10.79
CA ALA A 172 -10.08 13.42 -11.31
C ALA A 172 -10.17 13.34 -12.85
N ILE A 173 -11.32 13.74 -13.41
CA ILE A 173 -11.54 13.76 -14.86
C ILE A 173 -10.63 14.80 -15.52
N PHE A 174 -10.58 16.01 -14.97
CA PHE A 174 -9.76 17.10 -15.50
C PHE A 174 -8.27 16.76 -15.51
N ASP A 175 -7.77 16.17 -14.42
CA ASP A 175 -6.37 15.72 -14.35
C ASP A 175 -6.07 14.62 -15.39
N LYS A 176 -6.99 13.67 -15.58
CA LYS A 176 -6.86 12.65 -16.63
C LYS A 176 -6.77 13.27 -18.03
N MET A 177 -7.60 14.28 -18.32
CA MET A 177 -7.55 15.01 -19.60
C MET A 177 -6.24 15.76 -19.77
N LYS A 178 -5.79 16.49 -18.74
CA LYS A 178 -4.51 17.23 -18.75
C LYS A 178 -3.32 16.32 -19.06
N ARG A 179 -3.30 15.11 -18.48
CA ARG A 179 -2.28 14.09 -18.73
C ARG A 179 -2.30 13.53 -20.15
N LEU A 180 -3.49 13.32 -20.72
CA LEU A 180 -3.61 12.89 -22.13
C LEU A 180 -3.08 13.96 -23.07
N LEU A 181 -3.44 15.23 -22.84
CA LEU A 181 -2.96 16.37 -23.64
C LEU A 181 -1.44 16.54 -23.58
N THR A 182 -0.84 16.39 -22.40
CA THR A 182 0.62 16.47 -22.23
C THR A 182 1.36 15.32 -22.90
N LYS A 183 0.79 14.09 -22.87
CA LYS A 183 1.35 12.97 -23.64
C LYS A 183 1.32 13.26 -25.15
N CYS A 184 0.20 13.73 -25.69
CA CYS A 184 0.12 14.05 -27.12
C CYS A 184 1.12 15.13 -27.56
N ARG A 185 1.47 16.06 -26.66
CA ARG A 185 2.45 17.13 -26.92
C ARG A 185 3.92 16.69 -26.92
N HIS A 186 4.23 15.51 -26.37
CA HIS A 186 5.59 14.95 -26.37
C HIS A 186 5.83 13.94 -27.51
N TYR A 187 4.79 13.58 -28.26
CA TYR A 187 4.86 12.70 -29.43
C TYR A 187 4.49 13.40 -30.74
N GLY A 188 4.52 14.74 -30.77
CA GLY A 188 4.24 15.58 -31.94
C GLY A 188 5.38 16.53 -32.24
#